data_AF-A0A9E3LGM3-F1
#
_entry.id   AF-A0A9E3LGM3-F1
#
_cell.length_a   1.000
_cell.length_b   1.000
_cell.length_c   1.000
_cell.angle_alpha   90.00
_cell.angle_beta   90.00
_cell.angle_gamma   90.00
#
_symmetry.space_group_name_H-M   'P 1'
#
loop_
_entity.id
_entity.type
_entity.pdbx_description
1 polymer ?
#
loop_
_entity_poly.entity_id
_entity_poly.type
_entity_poly.pdbx_seq_one_letter_code
_entity_poly.pdbx_strand_id
1 'polypeptide(L)' 'MGTSADDLETWVREELSLDPGASVAIAEKPGTDPRCSPVVTEVAVDNPGGDSYSFHIERPLAELEPMDLVAALAFGGGH' A
#
# COMPACT_ATOMS: atom_id res chain seq x y z
N MET A 1 0.42 5.63 17.68
CA MET A 1 -0.45 6.37 16.74
C MET A 1 -0.46 5.53 15.49
N GLY A 2 -1.61 4.99 15.09
CA GLY A 2 -1.69 4.18 13.87
C GLY A 2 -1.58 5.05 12.64
N THR A 3 -1.07 4.49 11.55
CA THR A 3 -0.95 5.17 10.25
C THR A 3 -2.35 5.40 9.67
N SER A 4 -2.64 6.62 9.22
CA SER A 4 -3.89 6.92 8.52
C SER A 4 -3.74 6.70 7.01
N ALA A 5 -4.86 6.61 6.29
CA ALA A 5 -4.84 6.46 4.83
C ALA A 5 -4.20 7.68 4.14
N ASP A 6 -4.48 8.91 4.62
CA ASP A 6 -3.87 10.14 4.10
C ASP A 6 -2.35 10.19 4.33
N ASP A 7 -1.89 9.79 5.53
CA ASP A 7 -0.45 9.71 5.82
C ASP A 7 0.24 8.71 4.90
N LEU A 8 -0.40 7.55 4.70
CA LEU A 8 0.08 6.50 3.84
C LEU A 8 0.11 6.93 2.36
N GLU A 9 -0.95 7.57 1.86
CA GLU A 9 -0.99 8.11 0.50
C GLU A 9 0.14 9.12 0.27
N THR A 10 0.32 10.05 1.20
CA THR A 10 1.36 11.09 1.12
C THR A 10 2.73 10.43 1.02
N TRP A 11 3.01 9.47 1.89
CA TRP A 11 4.30 8.76 1.90
C TRP A 11 4.54 7.99 0.60
N VAL A 12 3.55 7.23 0.11
CA VAL A 12 3.65 6.45 -1.14
C VAL A 12 3.93 7.38 -2.33
N ARG A 13 3.28 8.56 -2.38
CA ARG A 13 3.55 9.57 -3.41
C ARG A 13 4.98 10.10 -3.34
N GLU A 14 5.47 10.42 -2.13
CA GLU A 14 6.82 10.96 -1.93
C GLU A 14 7.90 9.95 -2.30
N GLU A 15 7.82 8.72 -1.80
CA GLU A 15 8.84 7.68 -2.01
C GLU A 15 8.95 7.23 -3.46
N LEU A 16 7.81 7.11 -4.14
CA LEU A 16 7.77 6.69 -5.54
C LEU A 16 7.94 7.86 -6.51
N SER A 17 8.04 9.10 -6.00
CA SER A 17 8.06 10.33 -6.79
C SER A 17 6.94 10.34 -7.84
N LEU A 18 5.71 10.04 -7.40
CA LEU A 18 4.56 9.93 -8.30
C LEU A 18 4.23 11.27 -8.95
N ASP A 19 3.75 11.20 -10.20
CA ASP A 19 3.26 12.38 -10.92
C ASP A 19 2.05 12.99 -10.16
N PRO A 20 1.84 14.31 -10.21
CA PRO A 20 0.66 14.94 -9.61
C PRO A 20 -0.67 14.41 -10.14
N GLY A 21 -0.70 13.88 -11.37
CA GLY A 21 -1.86 13.22 -11.95
C GLY A 21 -2.07 11.78 -11.48
N ALA A 22 -1.10 11.18 -10.79
CA ALA A 22 -1.24 9.83 -10.25
C ALA A 22 -2.23 9.79 -9.09
N SER A 23 -2.94 8.66 -8.99
CA SER A 23 -3.85 8.36 -7.89
C SER A 23 -3.33 7.19 -7.07
N VAL A 24 -3.49 7.29 -5.76
CA VAL A 24 -3.20 6.21 -4.81
C VAL A 24 -4.52 5.87 -4.14
N ALA A 25 -4.90 4.60 -4.17
CA ALA A 25 -6.09 4.09 -3.51
C ALA A 25 -5.67 3.08 -2.43
N ILE A 26 -6.15 3.30 -1.21
CA ILE A 26 -5.86 2.47 -0.05
C ILE A 26 -7.16 1.84 0.41
N ALA A 27 -7.17 0.52 0.55
CA ALA A 27 -8.34 -0.23 0.99
C ALA A 27 -7.97 -1.40 1.88
N GLU A 28 -8.75 -1.63 2.94
CA GLU A 28 -8.66 -2.84 3.74
C GLU A 28 -9.56 -3.93 3.16
N LYS A 29 -9.01 -5.13 2.96
CA LYS A 29 -9.71 -6.31 2.46
C LYS A 29 -9.58 -7.47 3.44
N PRO A 30 -10.53 -8.41 3.47
CA PRO A 30 -10.36 -9.65 4.22
C PRO A 30 -9.14 -10.42 3.71
N GLY A 31 -8.26 -10.81 4.64
CA GLY A 31 -7.16 -11.73 4.37
C GLY A 31 -7.69 -13.12 4.02
N THR A 32 -7.07 -13.76 3.05
CA THR A 32 -7.47 -15.10 2.59
C THR A 32 -6.63 -16.21 3.24
N ASP A 33 -5.48 -15.88 3.82
CA ASP A 33 -4.62 -16.83 4.52
C ASP A 33 -4.94 -16.87 6.03
N PRO A 34 -5.38 -18.02 6.58
CA PRO A 34 -5.70 -18.17 8.00
C PRO A 34 -4.49 -18.12 8.94
N ARG A 35 -3.26 -18.09 8.41
CA ARG A 35 -1.99 -17.98 9.17
C ARG A 35 -1.48 -16.54 9.21
N CYS A 36 -2.06 -15.65 8.41
CA CYS A 36 -1.70 -14.23 8.33
C CYS A 36 -2.75 -13.36 9.04
N SER A 37 -2.65 -12.04 8.88
CA SER A 37 -3.64 -11.11 9.40
C SER A 37 -5.00 -11.37 8.73
N PRO A 38 -6.12 -11.35 9.51
CA PRO A 38 -7.46 -11.46 8.93
C PRO A 38 -7.84 -10.25 8.07
N VAL A 39 -7.06 -9.17 8.15
CA VAL A 39 -7.22 -7.94 7.37
C VAL A 39 -5.92 -7.60 6.65
N VAL A 40 -6.03 -7.34 5.37
CA VAL A 40 -4.93 -6.97 4.47
C VAL A 40 -5.17 -5.54 4.00
N THR A 41 -4.14 -4.70 4.03
CA THR A 41 -4.17 -3.40 3.39
C THR A 41 -3.68 -3.52 1.96
N GLU A 42 -4.53 -3.19 0.99
CA GLU A 42 -4.16 -3.03 -0.42
C GLU A 42 -3.83 -1.56 -0.70
N VAL A 43 -2.70 -1.34 -1.37
CA VAL A 43 -2.33 -0.05 -1.95
C VAL A 43 -2.28 -0.21 -3.46
N ALA A 44 -3.13 0.53 -4.17
CA ALA A 44 -3.14 0.58 -5.62
C ALA A 44 -2.64 1.95 -6.08
N VAL A 45 -1.67 1.94 -6.99
CA VAL A 45 -1.09 3.13 -7.61
C VAL A 45 -1.46 3.12 -9.08
N ASP A 46 -2.17 4.16 -9.51
CA ASP A 46 -2.49 4.39 -10.92
C ASP A 46 -1.78 5.66 -11.39
N ASN A 47 -0.81 5.50 -12.28
CA ASN A 47 0.00 6.60 -12.78
C ASN A 47 -0.34 6.89 -14.25
N PRO A 48 -0.93 8.05 -14.58
CA PRO A 48 -1.32 8.36 -15.95
C PRO A 48 -0.08 8.51 -16.84
N GLY A 49 0.18 7.49 -17.67
CA GLY A 49 1.33 7.43 -18.56
C GLY A 49 2.49 6.56 -18.06
N GLY A 50 2.34 5.94 -16.89
CA GLY A 50 3.23 4.90 -16.37
C GLY A 50 2.53 3.56 -16.19
N ASP A 51 3.20 2.63 -15.54
CA ASP A 51 2.60 1.35 -15.14
C ASP A 51 1.77 1.56 -13.86
N SER A 52 0.52 1.11 -13.90
CA SER A 52 -0.31 0.97 -12.71
C SER A 52 -0.02 -0.36 -12.04
N TYR A 53 0.09 -0.36 -10.71
CA TYR A 53 0.36 -1.57 -9.95
C TYR A 53 -0.30 -1.49 -8.58
N SER A 54 -0.49 -2.66 -7.96
CA SER A 54 -0.98 -2.74 -6.60
C SER A 54 -0.15 -3.75 -5.81
N PHE A 55 -0.13 -3.57 -4.49
CA PHE A 55 0.51 -4.49 -3.58
C PHE A 55 -0.31 -4.63 -2.30
N HIS A 56 -0.10 -5.75 -1.62
CA HIS A 56 -0.81 -6.14 -0.41
C HIS A 56 0.14 -6.16 0.78
N ILE A 57 -0.37 -5.71 1.92
CA ILE A 57 0.32 -5.78 3.20
C ILE A 57 -0.58 -6.57 4.15
N GLU A 58 -0.06 -7.69 4.65
CA GLU A 58 -0.78 -8.63 5.52
C GLU A 58 -0.99 -8.08 6.94
N ARG A 59 -1.46 -6.83 7.06
CA ARG A 59 -1.76 -6.09 8.30
C ARG A 59 -2.87 -5.06 8.05
N PRO A 60 -3.69 -4.75 9.08
CA PRO A 60 -4.65 -3.66 9.01
C PRO A 60 -3.96 -2.30 9.03
N LEU A 61 -4.61 -1.29 8.45
CA LEU A 61 -4.08 0.06 8.29
C LEU A 61 -3.64 0.69 9.62
N ALA A 62 -4.44 0.47 10.67
CA ALA A 62 -4.18 0.98 12.01
C ALA A 62 -2.89 0.43 12.66
N GLU A 63 -2.39 -0.70 12.17
CA GLU A 63 -1.18 -1.37 12.66
C GLU A 63 0.01 -1.25 11.70
N LEU A 64 -0.16 -0.58 10.55
CA LEU A 64 0.91 -0.42 9.58
C LEU A 64 1.98 0.52 10.12
N GLU A 65 3.23 0.08 9.97
CA GLU A 65 4.42 0.91 10.17
C GLU A 65 5.05 1.28 8.82
N PRO A 66 5.76 2.43 8.71
CA PRO A 66 6.44 2.82 7.48
C PRO A 66 7.36 1.74 6.90
N MET A 67 7.98 0.93 7.76
CA MET A 67 8.87 -0.15 7.33
C MET A 67 8.12 -1.31 6.63
N ASP A 68 6.87 -1.57 7.01
CA ASP A 68 6.03 -2.59 6.36
C ASP A 68 5.75 -2.21 4.89
N LEU A 69 5.61 -0.91 4.62
CA LEU A 69 5.40 -0.38 3.27
C LEU A 69 6.64 -0.50 2.39
N VAL A 70 7.80 -0.12 2.93
CA VAL A 70 9.08 -0.29 2.22
C VAL A 70 9.29 -1.76 1.88
N ALA A 71 9.00 -2.66 2.81
CA ALA A 71 9.08 -4.09 2.58
C ALA A 71 8.10 -4.56 1.49
N ALA A 72 6.86 -4.08 1.52
CA ALA A 72 5.86 -4.42 0.51
C ALA A 72 6.19 -3.85 -0.88
N LEU A 73 6.80 -2.66 -0.98
CA LEU A 73 7.28 -2.11 -2.25
C LEU A 73 8.50 -2.87 -2.78
N ALA A 74 9.44 -3.22 -1.90
CA ALA A 74 10.66 -3.93 -2.29
C ALA A 74 10.42 -5.39 -2.68
N PHE A 75 9.43 -6.05 -2.08
CA PHE A 75 9.21 -7.50 -2.22
C PHE A 75 7.81 -7.90 -2.71
N GLY A 76 6.84 -6.99 -2.70
CA GLY A 76 5.45 -7.24 -3.11
C GLY A 76 5.20 -7.13 -4.62
N GLY A 77 6.22 -6.72 -5.40
CA GLY A 77 6.21 -6.78 -6.86
C GLY A 77 6.39 -8.20 -7.39
N GLY A 78 5.45 -9.10 -7.07
CA GLY A 78 5.44 -10.48 -7.53
C GLY A 78 4.31 -10.76 -8.52
N HIS A 79 4.61 -10.56 -9.81
CA HIS A 79 4.01 -11.13 -11.03
C HIS A 79 2.47 -11.27 -11.14
#